data_AF-X1IA70-F1
#
_entry.id   AF-X1IA70-F1
#
_cell.length_a   1.000
_cell.length_b   1.000
_cell.length_c   1.000
_cell.angle_alpha   90.00
_cell.angle_beta   90.00
_cell.angle_gamma   90.00
#
_symmetry.space_group_name_H-M   'P 1'
#
loop_
_entity.id
_entity.type
_entity.pdbx_description
1 polymer ?
#
loop_
_entity_poly.entity_id
_entity_poly.type
_entity_poly.pdbx_seq_one_letter_code
_entity_poly.pdbx_strand_id
1 'polypeptide(L)'
;MSIRVSREEKLERLREIRETVDEFPIIPVFKDEAGLRWSLEHGNVDFIANLRYWIGHPGELRGLFPRLRVSQIKPWCNATVGYSVRAMSFDEALDIINKIVEDERGRHEFVYFRVAGPWLPWPQKSYVDEAMEEYKELEYELSRPDEYVRRELHDH
;
A
#
# COMPACT_ATOMS: atom_id res chain seq x y z
N MET A 1 -36.65 4.15 -7.94
CA MET A 1 -36.98 3.70 -6.56
C MET A 1 -35.78 4.02 -5.68
N SER A 2 -35.87 4.97 -4.74
CA SER A 2 -34.79 5.19 -3.76
C SER A 2 -35.01 4.28 -2.56
N ILE A 3 -34.04 3.41 -2.29
CA ILE A 3 -34.08 2.56 -1.10
C ILE A 3 -33.59 3.42 0.05
N ARG A 4 -34.45 3.61 1.05
CA ARG A 4 -34.10 4.31 2.29
C ARG A 4 -33.27 3.35 3.13
N VAL A 5 -31.95 3.55 3.13
CA VAL A 5 -31.04 2.88 4.07
C VAL A 5 -31.27 3.49 5.44
N SER A 6 -31.55 2.66 6.45
CA SER A 6 -31.79 3.15 7.82
C SER A 6 -30.50 3.72 8.42
N ARG A 7 -30.62 4.59 9.43
CA ARG A 7 -29.45 5.13 10.14
C ARG A 7 -28.62 4.01 10.80
N GLU A 8 -29.28 2.95 11.26
CA GLU A 8 -28.64 1.77 11.84
C GLU A 8 -27.85 0.99 10.78
N GLU A 9 -28.42 0.79 9.60
CA GLU A 9 -27.76 0.11 8.48
C GLU A 9 -26.57 0.91 7.93
N LYS A 10 -26.63 2.26 7.94
CA LYS A 10 -25.48 3.12 7.64
C LYS A 10 -24.35 2.96 8.66
N LEU A 11 -24.68 2.86 9.95
CA LEU A 11 -23.69 2.71 11.02
C LEU A 11 -23.06 1.32 11.02
N GLU A 12 -23.83 0.27 10.74
CA GLU A 12 -23.32 -1.10 10.61
C GLU A 12 -22.35 -1.19 9.42
N ARG A 13 -22.71 -0.63 8.26
CA ARG A 13 -21.80 -0.57 7.10
C ARG A 13 -20.52 0.20 7.41
N LEU A 14 -20.62 1.37 8.05
CA LEU A 14 -19.43 2.12 8.48
C LEU A 14 -18.52 1.30 9.39
N ARG A 15 -19.12 0.49 10.26
CA ARG A 15 -18.38 -0.41 11.15
C ARG A 15 -17.72 -1.54 10.38
N GLU A 16 -18.44 -2.21 9.49
CA GLU A 16 -17.90 -3.27 8.62
C GLU A 16 -16.72 -2.74 7.80
N ILE A 17 -16.88 -1.59 7.14
CA ILE A 17 -15.82 -0.97 6.33
C ILE A 17 -14.61 -0.62 7.23
N ARG A 18 -14.83 -0.08 8.44
CA ARG A 18 -13.77 0.21 9.42
C ARG A 18 -13.02 -1.04 9.88
N GLU A 19 -13.72 -2.16 10.01
CA GLU A 19 -13.15 -3.44 10.42
C GLU A 19 -12.36 -4.11 9.26
N THR A 20 -12.66 -3.78 8.00
CA THR A 20 -11.98 -4.32 6.80
C THR A 20 -11.02 -3.35 6.10
N VAL A 21 -10.73 -2.17 6.67
CA VAL A 21 -9.88 -1.13 6.03
C VAL A 21 -8.53 -1.66 5.59
N ASP A 22 -7.95 -2.58 6.37
CA ASP A 22 -6.63 -3.13 6.07
C ASP A 22 -6.65 -4.08 4.85
N GLU A 23 -7.83 -4.60 4.45
CA GLU A 23 -8.04 -5.41 3.26
C GLU A 23 -8.30 -4.57 1.99
N PHE A 24 -8.64 -3.29 2.17
CA PHE A 24 -9.20 -2.44 1.11
C PHE A 24 -8.20 -2.00 0.03
N PRO A 25 -6.95 -1.57 0.33
CA PRO A 25 -6.04 -1.21 -0.74
C PRO A 25 -5.58 -2.48 -1.47
N ILE A 26 -5.84 -2.55 -2.78
CA ILE A 26 -5.28 -3.62 -3.62
C ILE A 26 -3.87 -3.22 -4.03
N ILE A 27 -2.89 -3.63 -3.22
CA ILE A 27 -1.48 -3.32 -3.45
C ILE A 27 -0.85 -4.41 -4.34
N PRO A 28 -0.15 -4.05 -5.44
CA PRO A 28 0.53 -5.02 -6.28
C PRO A 28 1.53 -5.87 -5.51
N VAL A 29 1.50 -7.18 -5.76
CA VAL A 29 2.42 -8.16 -5.15
C VAL A 29 3.48 -8.58 -6.16
N PHE A 30 4.75 -8.39 -5.82
CA PHE A 30 5.88 -8.79 -6.65
C PHE A 30 6.60 -10.00 -6.08
N LYS A 31 7.14 -10.82 -6.99
CA LYS A 31 7.98 -11.99 -6.68
C LYS A 31 9.40 -11.82 -7.23
N ASP A 32 9.68 -10.72 -7.91
CA ASP A 32 10.96 -10.49 -8.54
C ASP A 32 11.23 -8.99 -8.71
N GLU A 33 12.50 -8.67 -8.84
CA GLU A 33 12.96 -7.29 -9.05
C GLU A 33 12.57 -6.71 -10.39
N ALA A 34 12.43 -7.53 -11.45
CA ALA A 34 12.15 -6.99 -12.78
C ALA A 34 10.74 -6.38 -12.82
N GLY A 35 9.76 -7.08 -12.23
CA GLY A 35 8.40 -6.58 -12.05
C GLY A 35 8.34 -5.36 -11.13
N LEU A 36 9.05 -5.41 -10.00
CA LEU A 36 9.17 -4.26 -9.10
C LEU A 36 9.80 -3.05 -9.82
N ARG A 37 10.84 -3.31 -10.61
CA ARG A 37 11.56 -2.28 -11.36
C ARG A 37 10.64 -1.50 -12.26
N TRP A 38 9.95 -2.25 -13.12
CA TRP A 38 8.96 -1.71 -14.02
C TRP A 38 7.91 -0.89 -13.27
N SER A 39 7.40 -1.39 -12.13
CA SER A 39 6.39 -0.68 -11.33
C SER A 39 6.86 0.70 -10.82
N LEU A 40 8.05 0.74 -10.23
CA LEU A 40 8.65 1.99 -9.73
C LEU A 40 8.98 2.97 -10.88
N GLU A 41 9.43 2.45 -12.03
CA GLU A 41 9.64 3.25 -13.26
C GLU A 41 8.34 3.84 -13.83
N HIS A 42 7.17 3.32 -13.43
CA HIS A 42 5.85 3.86 -13.77
C HIS A 42 5.25 4.73 -12.66
N GLY A 43 6.04 5.05 -11.63
CA GLY A 43 5.67 5.97 -10.55
C GLY A 43 4.85 5.34 -9.43
N ASN A 44 4.65 4.03 -9.43
CA ASN A 44 3.96 3.35 -8.34
C ASN A 44 4.90 3.25 -7.13
N VAL A 45 4.48 3.79 -5.99
CA VAL A 45 5.34 3.87 -4.79
C VAL A 45 5.02 2.83 -3.74
N ASP A 46 3.86 2.17 -3.82
CA ASP A 46 3.40 1.15 -2.89
C ASP A 46 3.45 -0.24 -3.53
N PHE A 47 4.01 -1.22 -2.83
CA PHE A 47 3.98 -2.62 -3.26
C PHE A 47 4.15 -3.60 -2.10
N ILE A 48 3.86 -4.87 -2.35
CA ILE A 48 4.14 -5.99 -1.43
C ILE A 48 5.16 -6.92 -2.08
N ALA A 49 6.22 -7.25 -1.35
CA ALA A 49 7.13 -8.33 -1.72
C ALA A 49 6.59 -9.66 -1.18
N ASN A 50 6.51 -10.67 -2.05
CA ASN A 50 6.30 -12.06 -1.64
C ASN A 50 7.66 -12.73 -1.41
N LEU A 51 8.03 -12.88 -0.14
CA LEU A 51 9.36 -13.33 0.28
C LEU A 51 9.59 -14.81 -0.03
N ARG A 52 8.51 -15.61 -0.08
CA ARG A 52 8.58 -17.05 -0.38
C ARG A 52 9.10 -17.32 -1.79
N TYR A 53 8.76 -16.46 -2.74
CA TYR A 53 9.13 -16.61 -4.15
C TYR A 53 10.06 -15.50 -4.64
N TRP A 54 10.60 -14.66 -3.76
CA TRP A 54 11.36 -13.48 -4.15
C TRP A 54 12.66 -13.82 -4.87
N ILE A 55 12.78 -13.37 -6.11
CA ILE A 55 13.97 -13.48 -6.97
C ILE A 55 14.60 -12.09 -7.11
N GLY A 56 15.73 -11.91 -6.43
CA GLY A 56 16.51 -10.68 -6.46
C GLY A 56 18.00 -10.94 -6.23
N HIS A 57 18.82 -9.93 -6.48
CA HIS A 57 20.22 -9.88 -6.14
C HIS A 57 20.41 -9.65 -4.62
N PRO A 58 21.57 -10.06 -4.06
CA PRO A 58 21.88 -9.76 -2.67
C PRO A 58 21.96 -8.26 -2.41
N GLY A 59 21.17 -7.77 -1.47
CA GLY A 59 21.07 -6.33 -1.21
C GLY A 59 22.23 -5.82 -0.35
N GLU A 60 22.71 -4.61 -0.63
CA GLU A 60 23.72 -3.94 0.19
C GLU A 60 23.22 -2.61 0.76
N LEU A 61 23.20 -2.47 2.09
CA LEU A 61 22.94 -1.17 2.74
C LEU A 61 24.16 -0.26 2.62
N ARG A 62 24.27 0.48 1.51
CA ARG A 62 25.34 1.45 1.27
C ARG A 62 24.97 2.85 1.82
N GLY A 63 25.93 3.51 2.45
CA GLY A 63 25.84 4.93 2.88
C GLY A 63 26.01 5.19 4.38
N LEU A 64 26.17 6.48 4.72
CA LEU A 64 26.48 6.96 6.08
C LEU A 64 25.30 6.89 7.07
N PHE A 65 24.06 6.83 6.58
CA PHE A 65 22.86 6.87 7.44
C PHE A 65 21.76 5.87 7.04
N PRO A 66 21.99 4.55 7.19
CA PRO A 66 21.00 3.52 6.86
C PRO A 66 19.66 3.69 7.59
N ARG A 67 19.71 4.09 8.87
CA ARG A 67 18.52 4.30 9.72
C ARG A 67 17.66 5.51 9.35
N LEU A 68 18.19 6.47 8.58
CA LEU A 68 17.41 7.60 8.08
C LEU A 68 16.72 7.28 6.75
N ARG A 69 17.14 6.20 6.08
CA ARG A 69 16.64 5.76 4.79
C ARG A 69 15.54 4.72 4.90
N VAL A 70 15.48 4.00 6.01
CA VAL A 70 14.47 2.96 6.24
C VAL A 70 13.79 3.20 7.57
N SER A 71 12.46 3.23 7.56
CA SER A 71 11.63 3.29 8.76
C SER A 71 10.52 2.26 8.68
N GLN A 72 10.28 1.53 9.77
CA GLN A 72 9.12 0.64 9.86
C GLN A 72 7.83 1.46 9.87
N ILE A 73 6.82 1.01 9.12
CA ILE A 73 5.50 1.63 9.00
C ILE A 73 4.40 0.59 9.20
N LYS A 74 3.15 1.03 9.33
CA LYS A 74 1.99 0.14 9.39
C LYS A 74 1.97 -0.72 8.11
N PRO A 75 1.83 -2.05 8.21
CA PRO A 75 1.59 -2.89 7.04
C PRO A 75 0.19 -2.68 6.48
N TRP A 76 -0.02 -3.12 5.24
CA TRP A 76 -1.32 -3.12 4.56
C TRP A 76 -1.57 -4.48 3.91
N CYS A 77 -2.84 -4.78 3.65
CA CYS A 77 -3.29 -6.04 3.08
C CYS A 77 -2.81 -7.23 3.92
N ASN A 78 -2.35 -8.28 3.24
CA ASN A 78 -1.81 -9.50 3.84
C ASN A 78 -0.36 -9.36 4.31
N ALA A 79 0.24 -8.17 4.25
CA ALA A 79 1.58 -7.96 4.78
C ALA A 79 1.57 -7.99 6.31
N THR A 80 2.58 -8.62 6.90
CA THR A 80 2.72 -8.71 8.36
C THR A 80 3.64 -7.63 8.93
N VAL A 81 4.44 -7.01 8.07
CA VAL A 81 5.33 -5.89 8.39
C VAL A 81 5.43 -4.94 7.19
N GLY A 82 5.66 -3.66 7.46
CA GLY A 82 5.77 -2.60 6.46
C GLY A 82 7.01 -1.74 6.65
N TYR A 83 7.61 -1.28 5.54
CA TYR A 83 8.75 -0.37 5.55
C TYR A 83 8.55 0.81 4.59
N SER A 84 8.92 2.01 5.04
CA SER A 84 9.16 3.15 4.15
C SER A 84 10.65 3.20 3.81
N VAL A 85 10.95 3.24 2.53
CA VAL A 85 12.31 3.27 1.97
C VAL A 85 12.52 4.58 1.23
N ARG A 86 13.55 5.35 1.62
CA ARG A 86 14.00 6.56 0.96
C ARG A 86 15.35 6.30 0.29
N ALA A 87 15.40 6.47 -1.02
CA ALA A 87 16.59 6.20 -1.83
C ALA A 87 16.88 7.34 -2.82
N MET A 88 18.15 7.56 -3.14
CA MET A 88 18.60 8.59 -4.08
C MET A 88 18.67 8.09 -5.52
N SER A 89 18.68 6.77 -5.74
CA SER A 89 18.61 6.15 -7.06
C SER A 89 17.74 4.89 -7.06
N PHE A 90 17.44 4.43 -8.28
CA PHE A 90 16.74 3.16 -8.51
C PHE A 90 17.47 1.97 -7.90
N ASP A 91 18.76 1.84 -8.24
CA ASP A 91 19.60 0.72 -7.81
C ASP A 91 19.74 0.71 -6.28
N GLU A 92 19.87 1.88 -5.66
CA GLU A 92 19.92 2.00 -4.20
C GLU A 92 18.61 1.55 -3.55
N ALA A 93 17.46 1.86 -4.16
CA ALA A 93 16.17 1.39 -3.65
C ALA A 93 16.10 -0.14 -3.69
N LEU A 94 16.48 -0.75 -4.81
CA LEU A 94 16.51 -2.21 -4.94
C LEU A 94 17.49 -2.85 -3.94
N ASP A 95 18.70 -2.30 -3.81
CA ASP A 95 19.71 -2.76 -2.84
C ASP A 95 19.11 -2.81 -1.41
N ILE A 96 18.44 -1.73 -1.00
CA ILE A 96 17.79 -1.63 0.31
C ILE A 96 16.64 -2.64 0.44
N ILE A 97 15.77 -2.72 -0.57
CA ILE A 97 14.60 -3.61 -0.56
C ILE A 97 15.04 -5.07 -0.45
N ASN A 98 16.03 -5.48 -1.26
CA ASN A 98 16.58 -6.82 -1.21
C ASN A 98 17.21 -7.12 0.13
N LYS A 99 17.93 -6.15 0.72
CA LYS A 99 18.53 -6.35 2.03
C LYS A 99 17.46 -6.59 3.10
N ILE A 100 16.37 -5.82 3.06
CA ILE A 100 15.22 -6.03 3.96
C ILE A 100 14.56 -7.38 3.69
N VAL A 101 14.35 -7.75 2.41
CA VAL A 101 13.78 -9.04 2.04
C VAL A 101 14.63 -10.19 2.58
N GLU A 102 15.96 -10.12 2.47
CA GLU A 102 16.88 -11.12 3.03
C GLU A 102 16.77 -11.21 4.54
N ASP A 103 16.79 -10.07 5.24
CA ASP A 103 16.76 -10.04 6.70
C ASP A 103 15.42 -10.57 7.24
N GLU A 104 14.30 -10.25 6.58
CA GLU A 104 12.95 -10.68 6.95
C GLU A 104 12.59 -12.08 6.41
N ARG A 105 13.42 -12.65 5.51
CA ARG A 105 13.23 -13.99 4.96
C ARG A 105 13.25 -15.03 6.08
N GLY A 106 12.16 -15.76 6.23
CA GLY A 106 11.96 -16.77 7.29
C GLY A 106 11.15 -16.29 8.49
N ARG A 107 10.88 -14.98 8.60
CA ARG A 107 9.98 -14.40 9.62
C ARG A 107 8.62 -14.01 9.03
N HIS A 108 8.63 -13.54 7.79
CA HIS A 108 7.44 -13.02 7.11
C HIS A 108 7.29 -13.64 5.72
N GLU A 109 6.04 -13.86 5.29
CA GLU A 109 5.75 -14.26 3.89
C GLU A 109 5.55 -13.04 2.99
N PHE A 110 4.92 -12.00 3.51
CA PHE A 110 4.60 -10.76 2.80
C PHE A 110 5.11 -9.54 3.57
N VAL A 111 5.83 -8.67 2.87
CA VAL A 111 6.33 -7.40 3.40
C VAL A 111 5.84 -6.27 2.52
N TYR A 112 5.21 -5.27 3.13
CA TYR A 112 4.77 -4.06 2.46
C TYR A 112 5.91 -3.04 2.39
N PHE A 113 6.01 -2.35 1.27
CA PHE A 113 6.97 -1.29 1.04
C PHE A 113 6.31 -0.05 0.48
N ARG A 114 6.75 1.11 0.97
CA ARG A 114 6.51 2.43 0.38
C ARG A 114 7.83 3.09 0.03
N VAL A 115 8.07 3.38 -1.24
CA VAL A 115 9.33 3.95 -1.73
C VAL A 115 9.19 5.44 -2.01
N ALA A 116 10.19 6.22 -1.62
CA ALA A 116 10.29 7.63 -1.96
C ALA A 116 11.71 7.98 -2.43
N GLY A 117 11.80 8.89 -3.39
CA GLY A 117 13.07 9.30 -3.95
C GLY A 117 12.92 10.37 -5.02
N PRO A 118 13.94 11.20 -5.25
CA PRO A 118 13.90 12.26 -6.26
C PRO A 118 13.91 11.72 -7.70
N TRP A 119 14.26 10.45 -7.90
CA TRP A 119 14.34 9.77 -9.20
C TRP A 119 13.01 9.15 -9.63
N LEU A 120 12.02 9.05 -8.73
CA LEU A 120 10.71 8.52 -9.07
C LEU A 120 9.97 9.50 -10.00
N PRO A 121 9.33 9.00 -11.07
CA PRO A 121 8.62 9.85 -12.01
C PRO A 121 7.38 10.48 -11.35
N TRP A 122 7.01 11.65 -11.85
CA TRP A 122 5.78 12.34 -11.48
C TRP A 122 4.69 12.11 -12.54
N PRO A 123 3.41 11.91 -12.16
CA PRO A 123 2.91 11.83 -10.78
C PRO A 123 3.27 10.51 -10.11
N GLN A 124 3.55 10.56 -8.80
CA GLN A 124 3.70 9.37 -7.96
C GLN A 124 2.31 8.83 -7.61
N LYS A 125 2.15 7.52 -7.69
CA LYS A 125 0.88 6.81 -7.45
C LYS A 125 0.98 5.93 -6.23
N SER A 126 0.13 6.20 -5.26
CA SER A 126 0.12 5.58 -3.94
C SER A 126 -1.20 4.87 -3.76
N TYR A 127 -1.22 3.56 -3.99
CA TYR A 127 -2.43 2.73 -3.90
C TYR A 127 -3.12 2.87 -2.55
N VAL A 128 -2.33 3.01 -1.49
CA VAL A 128 -2.87 3.22 -0.14
C VAL A 128 -3.46 4.61 0.00
N ASP A 129 -2.79 5.67 -0.48
CA ASP A 129 -3.32 7.02 -0.29
C ASP A 129 -4.60 7.23 -1.14
N GLU A 130 -4.63 6.70 -2.36
CA GLU A 130 -5.82 6.69 -3.24
C GLU A 130 -6.99 5.94 -2.57
N ALA A 131 -6.77 4.70 -2.09
CA ALA A 131 -7.79 3.92 -1.41
C ALA A 131 -8.28 4.58 -0.10
N MET A 132 -7.38 5.23 0.64
CA MET A 132 -7.73 5.94 1.87
C MET A 132 -8.45 7.27 1.61
N GLU A 133 -8.28 7.86 0.43
CA GLU A 133 -9.07 9.01 -0.01
C GLU A 133 -10.51 8.60 -0.33
N GLU A 134 -10.69 7.54 -1.14
CA GLU A 134 -12.00 6.94 -1.41
C GLU A 134 -12.71 6.53 -0.11
N TYR A 135 -11.97 5.93 0.83
CA TYR A 135 -12.50 5.58 2.15
C TYR A 135 -13.02 6.81 2.91
N LYS A 136 -12.28 7.92 2.91
CA LYS A 136 -12.69 9.16 3.59
C LYS A 136 -13.92 9.78 2.95
N GLU A 137 -14.02 9.73 1.62
CA GLU A 137 -15.20 10.19 0.89
C GLU A 137 -16.43 9.36 1.27
N LEU A 138 -16.30 8.03 1.29
CA LEU A 138 -17.36 7.11 1.69
C LEU A 138 -17.79 7.33 3.16
N GLU A 139 -16.83 7.48 4.06
CA GLU A 139 -17.08 7.79 5.47
C GLU A 139 -17.85 9.11 5.62
N TYR A 140 -17.42 10.12 4.85
CA TYR A 140 -18.07 11.42 4.83
C TYR A 140 -19.51 11.34 4.31
N GLU A 141 -19.77 10.66 3.19
CA GLU A 141 -21.11 10.45 2.64
C GLU A 141 -22.05 9.73 3.62
N LEU A 142 -21.56 8.67 4.25
CA LEU A 142 -22.35 7.88 5.22
C LEU A 142 -22.60 8.64 6.52
N SER A 143 -21.70 9.57 6.91
CA SER A 143 -21.87 10.42 8.09
C SER A 143 -22.92 11.53 7.92
N ARG A 144 -23.32 11.85 6.68
CA ARG A 144 -24.31 12.90 6.42
C ARG A 144 -25.70 12.50 6.95
N PRO A 145 -26.33 13.34 7.81
CA PRO A 145 -27.57 12.99 8.48
C PRO A 145 -28.78 12.85 7.54
N ASP A 146 -28.80 13.50 6.37
CA ASP A 146 -30.05 13.71 5.60
C ASP A 146 -29.99 13.48 4.08
N GLU A 147 -28.91 12.95 3.50
CA GLU A 147 -28.86 12.75 2.03
C GLU A 147 -28.96 11.28 1.58
N TYR A 148 -29.85 11.10 0.61
CA TYR A 148 -30.15 9.88 -0.11
C TYR A 148 -28.90 9.38 -0.84
N VAL A 149 -28.38 8.21 -0.47
CA VAL A 149 -27.33 7.53 -1.24
C VAL A 149 -27.96 7.03 -2.55
N ARG A 150 -27.61 7.63 -3.69
CA ARG A 150 -28.06 7.13 -5.01
C ARG A 150 -27.35 5.82 -5.32
N ARG A 151 -28.13 4.77 -5.54
CA ARG A 151 -27.71 3.37 -5.75
C ARG A 151 -27.16 3.11 -7.16
N GLU A 152 -26.47 4.07 -7.78
CA GLU A 152 -26.02 3.95 -9.18
C GLU A 152 -24.55 3.48 -9.32
N LEU A 153 -23.82 3.26 -8.21
CA LEU A 153 -22.37 2.98 -8.25
C LEU A 153 -21.94 1.53 -7.98
N HIS A 154 -22.86 0.56 -7.82
CA HIS A 154 -22.49 -0.80 -7.36
C HIS A 154 -23.02 -1.99 -8.16
N ASP A 155 -23.44 -1.80 -9.41
CA ASP A 155 -23.75 -2.91 -10.32
C ASP A 155 -22.83 -2.87 -11.55
N HIS A 156 -21.55 -3.25 -11.40
CA HIS A 156 -20.69 -3.68 -12.52
C HIS A 156 -19.66 -4.72 -12.10
#